data_AF-A0A354XPB8-F1
#
_entry.id   AF-A0A354XPB8-F1
#
_cell.length_a   1.000
_cell.length_b   1.000
_cell.length_c   1.000
_cell.angle_alpha   90.00
_cell.angle_beta   90.00
_cell.angle_gamma   90.00
#
_symmetry.space_group_name_H-M   'P 1'
#
loop_
_entity.id
_entity.type
_entity.pdbx_description
1 polymer ?
#
loop_
_entity_poly.entity_id
_entity_poly.type
_entity_poly.pdbx_seq_one_letter_code
_entity_poly.pdbx_strand_id
1 'polypeptide(L)'
;VERPAPTLLFTRRASHLNTHRGQVAFPGGKREPGDADLYATALREAEEEIALAPGLVQPLGRLSDVISLHGIRVTPWVGIIPPDLPLVADPAELDAIFEVPLSHFLDDQRTHTDVITVDGVAHYVPSYHVDGHVIWGLSAMMLVELLAEGFGMEIDLYQRPPGALRHYPERRTPTSSRSAKAERAPVTRITK
;
A
#
# COMPACT_ATOMS: atom_id res chain seq x y z
N VAL A 1 -5.94 26.71 5.19
CA VAL A 1 -4.49 27.01 5.25
C VAL A 1 -3.79 25.70 4.95
N GLU A 2 -2.85 25.67 4.01
CA GLU A 2 -2.07 24.45 3.74
C GLU A 2 -1.31 24.01 4.99
N ARG A 3 -1.12 22.70 5.16
CA ARG A 3 -0.36 22.19 6.31
C ARG A 3 1.12 22.57 6.19
N PRO A 4 1.82 22.86 7.31
CA PRO A 4 3.24 23.20 7.27
C PRO A 4 4.13 22.09 6.71
N ALA A 5 3.71 20.82 6.84
CA ALA A 5 4.37 19.66 6.30
C ALA A 5 3.33 18.68 5.72
N PRO A 6 3.63 18.01 4.59
CA PRO A 6 2.74 17.03 4.00
C PRO A 6 2.68 15.75 4.84
N THR A 7 1.52 15.10 4.80
CA THR A 7 1.26 13.79 5.39
C THR A 7 0.76 12.83 4.32
N LEU A 8 0.90 11.53 4.55
CA LEU A 8 0.26 10.49 3.77
C LEU A 8 -0.90 9.90 4.57
N LEU A 9 -2.06 9.77 3.92
CA LEU A 9 -3.27 9.23 4.50
C LEU A 9 -3.34 7.72 4.30
N PHE A 10 -3.67 7.00 5.37
CA PHE A 10 -3.82 5.56 5.39
C PHE A 10 -5.12 5.16 6.08
N THR A 11 -5.57 3.94 5.77
CA THR A 11 -6.68 3.27 6.43
C THR A 11 -6.19 2.01 7.10
N ARG A 12 -6.88 1.58 8.18
CA ARG A 12 -6.66 0.27 8.79
C ARG A 12 -7.95 -0.55 8.68
N ARG A 13 -7.82 -1.73 8.07
CA ARG A 13 -8.94 -2.67 7.92
C ARG A 13 -9.42 -3.15 9.28
N ALA A 14 -10.74 -3.16 9.45
CA ALA A 14 -11.37 -3.45 10.71
C ALA A 14 -11.02 -4.85 11.24
N SER A 15 -10.77 -4.94 12.54
CA SER A 15 -10.38 -6.18 13.22
C SER A 15 -11.42 -7.31 13.18
N HIS A 16 -12.71 -7.03 12.89
CA HIS A 16 -13.76 -8.05 12.81
C HIS A 16 -13.81 -8.79 11.46
N LEU A 17 -13.12 -8.30 10.43
CA LEU A 17 -13.13 -8.92 9.10
C LEU A 17 -12.48 -10.30 9.10
N ASN A 18 -12.81 -11.17 8.13
CA ASN A 18 -12.24 -12.53 8.11
C ASN A 18 -10.84 -12.61 7.47
N THR A 19 -10.51 -11.64 6.62
CA THR A 19 -9.24 -11.56 5.89
C THR A 19 -8.60 -10.20 6.10
N HIS A 20 -7.26 -10.14 6.07
CA HIS A 20 -6.49 -8.89 6.12
C HIS A 20 -6.79 -7.98 7.33
N ARG A 21 -7.23 -8.57 8.45
CA ARG A 21 -7.52 -7.85 9.71
C ARG A 21 -6.35 -6.99 10.15
N GLY A 22 -6.62 -5.72 10.48
CA GLY A 22 -5.62 -4.80 10.99
C GLY A 22 -4.55 -4.37 9.98
N GLN A 23 -4.66 -4.79 8.71
CA GLN A 23 -3.72 -4.38 7.68
C GLN A 23 -3.92 -2.91 7.34
N VAL A 24 -2.80 -2.20 7.21
CA VAL A 24 -2.75 -0.82 6.75
C VAL A 24 -2.74 -0.78 5.22
N ALA A 25 -3.62 0.03 4.66
CA ALA A 25 -3.75 0.24 3.22
C ALA A 25 -3.91 1.73 2.88
N PHE A 26 -3.70 2.06 1.61
CA PHE A 26 -4.32 3.25 1.03
C PHE A 26 -5.80 2.96 0.77
N PRO A 27 -6.67 3.99 0.71
CA PRO A 27 -8.05 3.82 0.27
C PRO A 27 -8.11 3.18 -1.12
N GLY A 28 -9.09 2.34 -1.38
CA GLY A 28 -9.31 1.79 -2.72
C GLY A 28 -9.76 0.34 -2.73
N GLY A 29 -10.23 -0.11 -3.88
CA GLY A 29 -10.81 -1.44 -4.00
C GLY A 29 -10.92 -1.93 -5.43
N LYS A 30 -11.91 -2.76 -5.68
CA LYS A 30 -12.04 -3.50 -6.94
C LYS A 30 -12.76 -2.63 -7.95
N ARG A 31 -12.33 -2.72 -9.21
CA ARG A 31 -13.08 -2.09 -10.29
C ARG A 31 -14.47 -2.72 -10.42
N GLU A 32 -15.48 -1.88 -10.49
CA GLU A 32 -16.86 -2.26 -10.76
C GLU A 32 -17.25 -1.97 -12.21
N PRO A 33 -18.29 -2.64 -12.76
CA PRO A 33 -18.76 -2.41 -14.12
C PRO A 33 -19.17 -0.96 -14.42
N GLY A 34 -19.54 -0.18 -13.40
CA GLY A 34 -19.92 1.23 -13.53
C GLY A 34 -18.73 2.19 -13.63
N ASP A 35 -17.52 1.75 -13.28
CA ASP A 35 -16.34 2.62 -13.25
C ASP A 35 -15.83 2.90 -14.67
N ALA A 36 -15.79 4.19 -15.05
CA ALA A 36 -15.31 4.63 -16.35
C ALA A 36 -13.86 4.18 -16.62
N ASP A 37 -12.99 4.32 -15.63
CA ASP A 37 -11.60 3.86 -15.64
C ASP A 37 -11.12 3.53 -14.21
N LEU A 38 -9.84 3.20 -14.05
CA LEU A 38 -9.27 2.86 -12.74
C LEU A 38 -9.12 4.07 -11.81
N TYR A 39 -9.02 5.30 -12.35
CA TYR A 39 -8.97 6.48 -11.51
C TYR A 39 -10.35 6.75 -10.89
N ALA A 40 -11.42 6.60 -11.68
CA ALA A 40 -12.80 6.65 -11.19
C ALA A 40 -13.06 5.59 -10.11
N THR A 41 -12.53 4.37 -10.28
CA THR A 41 -12.58 3.34 -9.22
C THR A 41 -11.91 3.84 -7.93
N ALA A 42 -10.73 4.46 -7.99
CA ALA A 42 -10.00 4.90 -6.80
C ALA A 42 -10.77 6.00 -6.05
N LEU A 43 -11.35 6.94 -6.79
CA LEU A 43 -12.16 8.02 -6.23
C LEU A 43 -13.45 7.50 -5.59
N ARG A 44 -14.17 6.58 -6.26
CA ARG A 44 -15.39 5.96 -5.73
C ARG A 44 -15.09 5.22 -4.43
N GLU A 45 -14.06 4.38 -4.42
CA GLU A 45 -13.67 3.61 -3.24
C GLU A 45 -13.19 4.51 -2.10
N ALA A 46 -12.48 5.59 -2.38
CA ALA A 46 -12.12 6.57 -1.35
C ALA A 46 -13.35 7.31 -0.80
N GLU A 47 -14.35 7.59 -1.63
CA GLU A 47 -15.63 8.14 -1.16
C GLU A 47 -16.37 7.15 -0.26
N GLU A 48 -16.45 5.88 -0.66
CA GLU A 48 -17.12 4.82 0.11
C GLU A 48 -16.41 4.51 1.43
N GLU A 49 -15.08 4.33 1.40
CA GLU A 49 -14.30 3.89 2.57
C GLU A 49 -14.07 5.02 3.59
N ILE A 50 -13.84 6.26 3.14
CA ILE A 50 -13.40 7.36 4.01
C ILE A 50 -14.20 8.67 3.86
N ALA A 51 -15.29 8.67 3.10
CA ALA A 51 -16.10 9.85 2.79
C ALA A 51 -15.32 10.98 2.09
N LEU A 52 -14.28 10.63 1.32
CA LEU A 52 -13.51 11.61 0.54
C LEU A 52 -14.24 11.94 -0.76
N ALA A 53 -14.85 13.13 -0.81
CA ALA A 53 -15.55 13.57 -2.01
C ALA A 53 -14.58 13.66 -3.23
N PRO A 54 -14.90 13.03 -4.38
CA PRO A 54 -14.02 12.98 -5.55
C PRO A 54 -13.53 14.34 -6.05
N GLY A 55 -14.38 15.38 -5.96
CA GLY A 55 -14.05 16.74 -6.39
C GLY A 55 -12.99 17.45 -5.54
N LEU A 56 -12.60 16.89 -4.40
CA LEU A 56 -11.56 17.44 -3.53
C LEU A 56 -10.16 16.90 -3.86
N VAL A 57 -10.06 15.89 -4.72
CA VAL A 57 -8.79 15.26 -5.07
C VAL A 57 -8.18 15.95 -6.30
N GLN A 58 -7.03 16.59 -6.11
CA GLN A 58 -6.21 17.07 -7.20
C GLN A 58 -5.29 15.94 -7.70
N PRO A 59 -5.47 15.40 -8.91
CA PRO A 59 -4.62 14.32 -9.41
C PRO A 59 -3.20 14.82 -9.67
N LEU A 60 -2.21 14.04 -9.23
CA LEU A 60 -0.80 14.20 -9.62
C LEU A 60 -0.40 13.20 -10.70
N GLY A 61 -0.86 11.95 -10.58
CA GLY A 61 -0.53 10.91 -11.55
C GLY A 61 -0.73 9.51 -11.02
N ARG A 62 -0.23 8.55 -11.81
CA ARG A 62 -0.32 7.11 -11.57
C ARG A 62 1.09 6.55 -11.34
N LEU A 63 1.23 5.66 -10.37
CA LEU A 63 2.44 4.84 -10.18
C LEU A 63 2.35 3.54 -11.00
N SER A 64 3.43 2.77 -11.05
CA SER A 64 3.45 1.49 -11.72
C SER A 64 2.50 0.48 -11.09
N ASP A 65 2.00 -0.45 -11.90
CA ASP A 65 1.17 -1.54 -11.40
C ASP A 65 2.00 -2.43 -10.46
N VAL A 66 1.48 -2.70 -9.26
CA VAL A 66 2.07 -3.66 -8.32
C VAL A 66 1.26 -4.94 -8.30
N ILE A 67 1.94 -6.09 -8.34
CA ILE A 67 1.28 -7.41 -8.28
C ILE A 67 1.41 -7.96 -6.86
N SER A 68 0.27 -8.20 -6.21
CA SER A 68 0.24 -8.87 -4.91
C SER A 68 0.67 -10.33 -4.99
N LEU A 69 1.02 -10.93 -3.85
CA LEU A 69 1.35 -12.36 -3.74
C LEU A 69 0.23 -13.30 -4.23
N HIS A 70 -1.02 -12.83 -4.24
CA HIS A 70 -2.18 -13.58 -4.72
C HIS A 70 -2.48 -13.32 -6.21
N GLY A 71 -1.59 -12.65 -6.94
CA GLY A 71 -1.74 -12.36 -8.36
C GLY A 71 -2.73 -11.24 -8.69
N ILE A 72 -3.21 -10.49 -7.69
CA ILE A 72 -4.03 -9.31 -7.89
C ILE A 72 -3.15 -8.16 -8.34
N ARG A 73 -3.53 -7.48 -9.42
CA ARG A 73 -2.87 -6.28 -9.93
C ARG A 73 -3.48 -5.04 -9.28
N VAL A 74 -2.64 -4.21 -8.69
CA VAL A 74 -3.02 -2.94 -8.08
C VAL A 74 -2.42 -1.80 -8.89
N THR A 75 -3.27 -0.84 -9.29
CA THR A 75 -2.83 0.40 -9.96
C THR A 75 -2.95 1.56 -8.97
N PRO A 76 -1.83 2.13 -8.49
CA PRO A 76 -1.86 3.21 -7.51
C PRO A 76 -2.02 4.58 -8.17
N TRP A 77 -2.85 5.44 -7.58
CA TRP A 77 -3.00 6.84 -7.96
C TRP A 77 -2.57 7.77 -6.84
N VAL A 78 -1.91 8.86 -7.22
CA VAL A 78 -1.43 9.90 -6.31
C VAL A 78 -2.27 11.14 -6.52
N GLY A 79 -2.87 11.63 -5.44
CA GLY A 79 -3.64 12.88 -5.42
C GLY A 79 -3.35 13.70 -4.17
N ILE A 80 -3.47 15.02 -4.30
CA ILE A 80 -3.41 15.95 -3.18
C ILE A 80 -4.84 16.25 -2.73
N ILE A 81 -5.05 16.28 -1.42
CA ILE A 81 -6.33 16.66 -0.81
C ILE A 81 -6.12 17.87 0.10
N PRO A 82 -7.14 18.72 0.30
CA PRO A 82 -7.11 19.77 1.30
C PRO A 82 -6.87 19.19 2.71
N PRO A 83 -6.28 19.97 3.62
CA PRO A 83 -6.16 19.57 5.01
C PRO A 83 -7.52 19.63 5.73
N ASP A 84 -7.59 18.93 6.86
CA ASP A 84 -8.69 19.02 7.83
C ASP A 84 -10.07 18.63 7.27
N LEU A 85 -10.08 17.71 6.30
CA LEU A 85 -11.31 17.14 5.78
C LEU A 85 -12.04 16.33 6.86
N PRO A 86 -13.38 16.39 6.92
CA PRO A 86 -14.19 15.61 7.87
C PRO A 86 -14.36 14.17 7.37
N LEU A 87 -13.25 13.44 7.24
CA LEU A 87 -13.24 12.06 6.76
C LEU A 87 -13.94 11.13 7.76
N VAL A 88 -14.69 10.18 7.24
CA VAL A 88 -15.47 9.23 8.05
C VAL A 88 -15.21 7.82 7.52
N ALA A 89 -14.67 6.96 8.38
CA ALA A 89 -14.45 5.57 8.03
C ALA A 89 -15.78 4.83 7.91
N ASP A 90 -15.92 3.97 6.89
CA ASP A 90 -16.96 2.95 6.89
C ASP A 90 -16.62 1.88 7.95
N PRO A 91 -17.40 1.78 9.06
CA PRO A 91 -17.11 0.82 10.12
C PRO A 91 -17.31 -0.64 9.69
N ALA A 92 -17.96 -0.92 8.55
CA ALA A 92 -18.03 -2.27 8.02
C ALA A 92 -16.66 -2.77 7.53
N GLU A 93 -15.85 -1.85 7.00
CA GLU A 93 -14.56 -2.10 6.32
C GLU A 93 -13.35 -1.73 7.18
N LEU A 94 -13.42 -0.58 7.88
CA LEU A 94 -12.28 0.11 8.47
C LEU A 94 -12.51 0.46 9.94
N ASP A 95 -11.43 0.39 10.75
CA ASP A 95 -11.47 0.82 12.15
C ASP A 95 -10.56 2.03 12.45
N ALA A 96 -9.80 2.51 11.46
CA ALA A 96 -9.04 3.74 11.57
C ALA A 96 -8.79 4.40 10.20
N ILE A 97 -8.81 5.73 10.21
CA ILE A 97 -8.19 6.61 9.23
C ILE A 97 -7.10 7.36 9.98
N PHE A 98 -5.89 7.39 9.46
CA PHE A 98 -4.78 8.06 10.11
C PHE A 98 -3.81 8.61 9.09
N GLU A 99 -3.00 9.57 9.52
CA GLU A 99 -2.01 10.23 8.70
C GLU A 99 -0.63 10.01 9.29
N VAL A 100 0.37 9.83 8.43
CA VAL A 100 1.78 9.77 8.84
C VAL A 100 2.52 10.94 8.17
N PRO A 101 3.33 11.72 8.91
CA PRO A 101 4.18 12.75 8.31
C PRO A 101 5.03 12.16 7.20
N LEU A 102 5.03 12.79 6.02
CA LEU A 102 5.84 12.31 4.90
C LEU A 102 7.32 12.23 5.26
N SER A 103 7.80 13.14 6.13
CA SER A 103 9.17 13.13 6.66
C SER A 103 9.55 11.83 7.33
N HIS A 104 8.61 11.11 7.97
CA HIS A 104 8.89 9.80 8.57
C HIS A 104 9.46 8.80 7.53
N PHE A 105 8.97 8.88 6.30
CA PHE A 105 9.43 8.03 5.20
C PHE A 105 10.65 8.61 4.49
N LEU A 106 10.72 9.94 4.33
CA LEU A 106 11.89 10.62 3.75
C LEU A 106 13.16 10.45 4.59
N ASP A 107 13.01 10.41 5.92
CA ASP A 107 14.08 10.15 6.88
C ASP A 107 14.36 8.64 7.07
N ASP A 108 13.71 7.80 6.27
CA ASP A 108 13.81 6.34 6.27
C ASP A 108 13.72 5.70 7.67
N GLN A 109 12.72 6.10 8.46
CA GLN A 109 12.50 5.60 9.82
C GLN A 109 11.90 4.18 9.85
N ARG A 110 12.34 3.30 8.94
CA ARG A 110 11.88 1.90 8.88
C ARG A 110 12.36 1.12 10.10
N THR A 111 11.51 0.20 10.58
CA THR A 111 11.87 -0.71 11.68
C THR A 111 12.77 -1.84 11.20
N HIS A 112 12.49 -2.39 10.02
CA HIS A 112 13.27 -3.44 9.39
C HIS A 112 12.96 -3.50 7.88
N THR A 113 13.70 -4.34 7.16
CA THR A 113 13.38 -4.72 5.78
C THR A 113 13.17 -6.23 5.71
N ASP A 114 12.03 -6.65 5.14
CA ASP A 114 11.74 -8.04 4.82
C ASP A 114 12.19 -8.38 3.40
N VAL A 115 12.76 -9.57 3.24
CA VAL A 115 13.13 -10.15 1.96
C VAL A 115 12.04 -11.12 1.55
N ILE A 116 11.25 -10.74 0.55
CA ILE A 116 10.21 -11.56 -0.04
C ILE A 116 10.74 -12.10 -1.37
N THR A 117 10.84 -13.43 -1.52
CA THR A 117 11.28 -14.04 -2.79
C THR A 117 10.07 -14.43 -3.63
N VAL A 118 9.94 -13.81 -4.80
CA VAL A 118 8.87 -14.10 -5.78
C VAL A 118 9.54 -14.54 -7.08
N ASP A 119 9.19 -15.74 -7.57
CA ASP A 119 9.77 -16.33 -8.79
C ASP A 119 11.31 -16.31 -8.84
N GLY A 120 11.96 -16.49 -7.68
CA GLY A 120 13.42 -16.49 -7.53
C GLY A 120 14.06 -15.10 -7.41
N VAL A 121 13.26 -14.03 -7.51
CA VAL A 121 13.73 -12.64 -7.35
C VAL A 121 13.45 -12.15 -5.94
N ALA A 122 14.50 -11.67 -5.26
CA ALA A 122 14.39 -11.08 -3.93
C ALA A 122 13.83 -9.65 -4.03
N HIS A 123 12.78 -9.38 -3.27
CA HIS A 123 12.20 -8.07 -3.06
C HIS A 123 12.48 -7.62 -1.62
N TYR A 124 13.06 -6.44 -1.44
CA TYR A 124 13.44 -5.84 -0.17
C TYR A 124 12.35 -4.85 0.27
N VAL A 125 11.35 -5.35 0.99
CA VAL A 125 10.16 -4.58 1.37
C VAL A 125 10.39 -3.94 2.75
N PRO A 126 10.42 -2.60 2.86
CA PRO A 126 10.53 -1.94 4.15
C PRO A 126 9.26 -2.14 5.00
N SER A 127 9.43 -2.11 6.31
CA SER A 127 8.34 -2.08 7.28
C SER A 127 8.48 -0.87 8.17
N TYR A 128 7.44 -0.04 8.22
CA TYR A 128 7.37 1.14 9.08
C TYR A 128 6.36 0.91 10.19
N HIS A 129 6.74 1.22 11.43
CA HIS A 129 5.87 1.12 12.59
C HIS A 129 5.64 2.53 13.15
N VAL A 130 4.40 3.00 13.10
CA VAL A 130 4.01 4.36 13.54
C VAL A 130 2.73 4.25 14.35
N ASP A 131 2.75 4.73 15.60
CA ASP A 131 1.57 4.77 16.48
C ASP A 131 0.78 3.45 16.57
N GLY A 132 1.48 2.32 16.56
CA GLY A 132 0.88 0.98 16.61
C GLY A 132 0.35 0.46 15.27
N HIS A 133 0.52 1.22 14.19
CA HIS A 133 0.23 0.81 12.82
C HIS A 133 1.47 0.28 12.13
N VAL A 134 1.32 -0.81 11.37
CA VAL A 134 2.40 -1.42 10.58
C VAL A 134 2.12 -1.21 9.10
N ILE A 135 2.92 -0.35 8.47
CA ILE A 135 2.90 -0.13 7.02
C ILE A 135 3.91 -1.10 6.40
N TRP A 136 3.40 -2.11 5.71
CA TRP A 136 4.18 -3.21 5.16
C TRP A 136 3.49 -3.83 3.93
N GLY A 137 4.18 -4.76 3.26
CA GLY A 137 3.65 -5.49 2.12
C GLY A 137 3.33 -4.57 0.95
N LEU A 138 2.15 -4.75 0.35
CA LEU A 138 1.78 -4.03 -0.88
C LEU A 138 1.75 -2.50 -0.69
N SER A 139 1.28 -2.03 0.46
CA SER A 139 1.28 -0.60 0.79
C SER A 139 2.69 -0.02 0.84
N ALA A 140 3.63 -0.75 1.46
CA ALA A 140 5.03 -0.35 1.50
C ALA A 140 5.68 -0.40 0.12
N MET A 141 5.32 -1.35 -0.75
CA MET A 141 5.83 -1.41 -2.13
C MET A 141 5.38 -0.21 -2.95
N MET A 142 4.10 0.19 -2.87
CA MET A 142 3.60 1.41 -3.53
C MET A 142 4.27 2.66 -2.97
N LEU A 143 4.49 2.71 -1.65
CA LEU A 143 5.20 3.79 -0.99
C LEU A 143 6.65 3.91 -1.47
N VAL A 144 7.38 2.80 -1.64
CA VAL A 144 8.76 2.83 -2.16
C VAL A 144 8.81 3.53 -3.52
N GLU A 145 7.90 3.20 -4.44
CA GLU A 145 7.85 3.85 -5.75
C GLU A 145 7.50 5.34 -5.64
N LEU A 146 6.53 5.70 -4.79
CA LEU A 146 6.20 7.11 -4.53
C LEU A 146 7.43 7.89 -4.05
N LEU A 147 8.21 7.34 -3.12
CA LEU A 147 9.40 7.98 -2.57
C LEU A 147 10.53 8.11 -3.60
N ALA A 148 10.74 7.07 -4.41
CA ALA A 148 11.75 7.07 -5.46
C ALA A 148 11.40 8.07 -6.57
N GLU A 149 10.21 7.96 -7.16
CA GLU A 149 9.82 8.76 -8.33
C GLU A 149 9.33 10.16 -7.96
N GLY A 150 8.57 10.29 -6.86
CA GLY A 150 7.99 11.55 -6.42
C GLY A 150 8.95 12.44 -5.64
N PHE A 151 9.95 11.86 -4.97
CA PHE A 151 10.84 12.57 -4.06
C PHE A 151 12.33 12.32 -4.29
N GLY A 152 12.70 11.49 -5.29
CA GLY A 152 14.10 11.27 -5.65
C GLY A 152 14.90 10.51 -4.61
N MET A 153 14.25 9.74 -3.72
CA MET A 153 14.96 8.93 -2.74
C MET A 153 15.69 7.76 -3.41
N GLU A 154 16.91 7.47 -2.95
CA GLU A 154 17.65 6.27 -3.33
C GLU A 154 17.11 5.04 -2.56
N ILE A 155 15.89 4.63 -2.88
CA ILE A 155 15.21 3.45 -2.32
C ILE A 155 14.70 2.58 -3.46
N ASP A 156 14.91 1.27 -3.36
CA ASP A 156 14.52 0.33 -4.41
C ASP A 156 14.11 -1.02 -3.80
N LEU A 157 13.16 -1.70 -4.46
CA LEU A 157 12.68 -3.01 -4.02
C LEU A 157 13.61 -4.15 -4.42
N TYR A 158 14.51 -3.97 -5.38
CA TYR A 158 15.35 -5.02 -5.95
C TYR A 158 16.83 -4.92 -5.53
N GLN A 159 17.24 -3.77 -5.02
CA GLN A 159 18.56 -3.53 -4.45
C GLN A 159 18.56 -3.83 -2.96
N ARG A 160 19.57 -4.58 -2.53
CA ARG A 160 19.74 -4.90 -1.10
C ARG A 160 20.06 -3.61 -0.32
N PRO A 161 19.24 -3.22 0.68
CA PRO A 161 19.56 -2.10 1.53
C PRO A 161 20.65 -2.48 2.55
N PRO A 162 21.35 -1.49 3.13
CA PRO A 162 22.21 -1.72 4.28
C PRO A 162 21.41 -2.20 5.50
N GLY A 163 22.09 -2.86 6.43
CA GLY A 163 21.50 -3.28 7.71
C GLY A 163 20.96 -4.71 7.75
N ALA A 164 20.28 -5.03 8.85
CA ALA A 164 19.74 -6.35 9.11
C ALA A 164 18.46 -6.60 8.31
N LEU A 165 18.35 -7.82 7.77
CA LEU A 165 17.21 -8.25 6.96
C LEU A 165 16.44 -9.36 7.69
N ARG A 166 15.12 -9.34 7.52
CA ARG A 166 14.23 -10.46 7.88
C ARG A 166 13.81 -11.16 6.61
N HIS A 167 13.56 -12.47 6.66
CA HIS A 167 13.18 -13.24 5.47
C HIS A 167 11.72 -13.69 5.59
N TYR A 168 10.95 -13.55 4.52
CA TYR A 168 9.54 -13.92 4.50
C TYR A 168 9.22 -14.91 3.35
N PRO A 169 8.57 -16.06 3.63
CA PRO A 169 8.33 -16.60 4.97
C PRO A 169 9.65 -16.88 5.69
N GLU A 170 9.63 -16.90 7.02
CA GLU A 170 10.83 -17.19 7.82
C GLU A 170 11.54 -18.43 7.29
N ARG A 171 12.84 -18.33 7.00
CA ARG A 171 13.65 -19.48 6.58
C ARG A 171 13.65 -20.52 7.70
N ARG A 172 12.81 -21.55 7.56
CA ARG A 172 12.98 -22.79 8.33
C ARG A 172 14.20 -23.53 7.80
N THR A 173 15.06 -24.01 8.71
CA THR A 173 16.16 -24.91 8.39
C THR A 173 15.63 -26.10 7.56
N PRO A 174 16.30 -26.53 6.48
CA PRO A 174 15.63 -27.33 5.46
C PRO A 174 15.15 -28.70 5.97
N THR A 175 13.87 -29.00 5.74
CA THR A 175 13.41 -30.37 5.48
C THR A 175 12.53 -30.34 4.22
N SER A 176 12.67 -31.37 3.40
CA SER A 176 12.51 -31.37 1.93
C SER A 176 11.11 -31.15 1.34
N SER A 177 11.13 -30.49 0.18
CA SER A 177 10.29 -30.65 -1.02
C SER A 177 8.80 -30.24 -1.00
N ARG A 178 8.41 -29.40 -1.97
CA ARG A 178 7.51 -29.77 -3.09
C ARG A 178 7.36 -28.65 -4.11
N SER A 179 7.22 -29.06 -5.37
CA SER A 179 6.93 -28.28 -6.58
C SER A 179 5.42 -28.15 -6.80
N ALA A 180 4.97 -27.05 -7.43
CA ALA A 180 3.75 -27.03 -8.24
C ALA A 180 3.75 -25.84 -9.22
N LYS A 181 3.41 -26.10 -10.48
CA LYS A 181 2.97 -25.11 -11.48
C LYS A 181 1.50 -24.76 -11.21
N ALA A 182 1.12 -23.52 -11.46
CA ALA A 182 -0.29 -23.11 -11.54
C ALA A 182 -0.54 -22.30 -12.82
N GLU A 183 -1.64 -22.67 -13.49
CA GLU A 183 -2.22 -22.03 -14.67
C GLU A 183 -2.95 -20.74 -14.26
N ARG A 184 -2.86 -19.68 -15.08
CA ARG A 184 -3.33 -18.33 -14.72
C ARG A 184 -4.83 -18.16 -14.99
N ALA A 185 -5.60 -18.05 -13.91
CA ALA A 185 -6.96 -17.49 -13.91
C ALA A 185 -6.94 -15.97 -14.25
N PRO A 186 -8.06 -15.36 -14.67
CA PRO A 186 -8.12 -13.93 -14.98
C PRO A 186 -7.65 -13.08 -13.79
N VAL A 187 -6.76 -12.13 -14.09
CA VAL A 187 -6.14 -11.25 -13.08
C VAL A 187 -7.19 -10.27 -12.56
N THR A 188 -7.51 -10.37 -11.27
CA THR A 188 -8.33 -9.35 -10.59
C THR A 188 -7.55 -8.04 -10.56
N ARG A 189 -8.21 -6.93 -10.94
CA ARG A 189 -7.64 -5.58 -10.90
C ARG A 189 -8.25 -4.79 -9.75
N ILE A 190 -7.40 -4.24 -8.91
CA ILE A 190 -7.70 -3.36 -7.79
C ILE A 190 -6.99 -2.02 -8.06
N THR A 191 -7.47 -0.94 -7.47
CA THR A 191 -6.79 0.35 -7.45
C THR A 191 -6.67 0.84 -6.01
N LYS A 192 -5.67 1.67 -5.77
CA LYS A 192 -5.29 2.20 -4.47
C LYS A 192 -4.78 3.63 -4.62
#